data_AF-A0A6B0XXY9-F1
#
_entry.id   AF-A0A6B0XXY9-F1
#
_cell.length_a   1.000
_cell.length_b   1.000
_cell.length_c   1.000
_cell.angle_alpha   90.00
_cell.angle_beta   90.00
_cell.angle_gamma   90.00
#
_symmetry.space_group_name_H-M   'P 1'
#
loop_
_entity.id
_entity.type
_entity.pdbx_description
1 polymer ?
#
loop_
_entity_poly.entity_id
_entity_poly.type
_entity_poly.pdbx_seq_one_letter_code
_entity_poly.pdbx_strand_id
1 'polypeptide(L)'
;MAGPGPTAEPGSLALYPLLYVGWADGELAAEELAMLRGHLREAGVPEGALAEWLDPDAPPSAERLLHLLDEVRRRAAEVSPERRRSLTELGIAIAEADGEYPTREECAAILRIEEALGLGGPDAVATLFDPARPIAPLPDVQPRFDPEAMARFLRGPAPETRQRVRALLSDGRFETATGLSTA
;
A
#
# COMPACT_ATOMS: atom_id res chain seq x y z
N MET A 1 -3.06 2.28 -20.94
CA MET A 1 -3.78 3.46 -20.42
C MET A 1 -4.04 3.13 -18.97
N ALA A 2 -3.23 3.73 -18.09
CA ALA A 2 -3.36 3.55 -16.66
C ALA A 2 -4.76 3.99 -16.23
N GLY A 3 -5.44 3.17 -15.44
CA GLY A 3 -6.65 3.61 -14.78
C GLY A 3 -6.28 4.70 -13.77
N PRO A 4 -6.98 5.85 -13.71
CA PRO A 4 -6.73 6.88 -12.69
C PRO A 4 -6.84 6.22 -11.32
N GLY A 5 -5.99 6.53 -10.31
CA GLY A 5 -6.01 6.02 -8.91
C GLY A 5 -7.41 5.96 -8.28
N PRO A 6 -7.61 5.57 -7.00
CA PRO A 6 -8.94 5.73 -6.43
C PRO A 6 -9.40 7.16 -6.70
N THR A 7 -10.54 7.31 -7.38
CA THR A 7 -11.13 8.64 -7.57
C THR A 7 -11.27 9.20 -6.18
N ALA A 8 -10.62 10.36 -5.94
CA ALA A 8 -10.67 11.04 -4.66
C ALA A 8 -12.09 11.57 -4.47
N GLU A 9 -12.99 10.64 -4.17
CA GLU A 9 -14.34 10.93 -3.76
C GLU A 9 -14.28 11.44 -2.32
N PRO A 10 -15.04 12.49 -1.98
CA PRO A 10 -15.01 13.08 -0.65
C PRO A 10 -15.18 12.03 0.44
N GLY A 11 -14.28 12.02 1.43
CA GLY A 11 -14.34 11.13 2.59
C GLY A 11 -13.61 9.78 2.40
N SER A 12 -13.00 9.54 1.23
CA SER A 12 -12.25 8.30 0.97
C SER A 12 -10.75 8.40 1.28
N LEU A 13 -10.17 9.61 1.28
CA LEU A 13 -8.71 9.82 1.45
C LEU A 13 -8.17 9.25 2.77
N ALA A 14 -8.95 9.34 3.84
CA ALA A 14 -8.56 8.85 5.15
C ALA A 14 -8.39 7.32 5.21
N LEU A 15 -8.91 6.59 4.21
CA LEU A 15 -8.85 5.14 4.14
C LEU A 15 -7.68 4.64 3.27
N TYR A 16 -7.01 5.52 2.52
CA TYR A 16 -5.97 5.12 1.57
C TYR A 16 -4.80 4.36 2.23
N PRO A 17 -4.28 4.77 3.40
CA PRO A 17 -3.25 4.00 4.10
C PRO A 17 -3.71 2.57 4.45
N LEU A 18 -4.95 2.42 4.92
CA LEU A 18 -5.53 1.12 5.29
C LEU A 18 -5.73 0.23 4.07
N LEU A 19 -6.26 0.78 2.98
CA LEU A 19 -6.47 0.05 1.73
C LEU A 19 -5.16 -0.47 1.16
N TYR A 20 -4.11 0.35 1.15
CA TYR A 20 -2.80 -0.11 0.69
C TYR A 20 -2.27 -1.24 1.58
N VAL A 21 -2.24 -1.04 2.91
CA VAL A 21 -1.63 -2.02 3.81
C VAL A 21 -2.39 -3.35 3.76
N GLY A 22 -3.74 -3.31 3.76
CA GLY A 22 -4.57 -4.51 3.66
C GLY A 22 -4.43 -5.25 2.32
N TRP A 23 -4.14 -4.56 1.22
CA TRP A 23 -3.91 -5.23 -0.07
C TRP A 23 -2.45 -5.60 -0.32
N ALA A 24 -1.49 -5.05 0.42
CA ALA A 24 -0.07 -5.17 0.10
C ALA A 24 0.50 -6.58 0.34
N ASP A 25 -0.14 -7.41 1.15
CA ASP A 25 0.14 -8.85 1.27
C ASP A 25 -0.62 -9.70 0.23
N GLY A 26 -1.58 -9.11 -0.48
CA GLY A 26 -2.40 -9.78 -1.49
C GLY A 26 -3.53 -10.66 -0.90
N GLU A 27 -3.84 -10.53 0.39
CA GLU A 27 -4.71 -11.48 1.10
C GLU A 27 -5.94 -10.85 1.77
N LEU A 28 -6.49 -9.75 1.26
CA LEU A 28 -7.78 -9.23 1.74
C LEU A 28 -8.91 -10.22 1.41
N ALA A 29 -9.37 -10.96 2.41
CA ALA A 29 -10.37 -12.01 2.26
C ALA A 29 -11.78 -11.43 2.02
N ALA A 30 -12.68 -12.22 1.44
CA ALA A 30 -14.06 -11.79 1.15
C ALA A 30 -14.80 -11.35 2.42
N GLU A 31 -14.54 -12.00 3.56
CA GLU A 31 -15.08 -11.67 4.86
C GLU A 31 -14.57 -10.32 5.38
N GLU A 32 -13.28 -10.02 5.19
CA GLU A 32 -12.67 -8.75 5.57
C GLU A 32 -13.19 -7.61 4.70
N LEU A 33 -13.35 -7.84 3.40
CA LEU A 33 -13.98 -6.90 2.48
C LEU A 33 -15.46 -6.66 2.82
N ALA A 34 -16.20 -7.69 3.23
CA ALA A 34 -17.59 -7.54 3.68
C ALA A 34 -17.69 -6.73 4.98
N MET A 35 -16.79 -6.97 5.93
CA MET A 35 -16.68 -6.21 7.18
C MET A 35 -16.29 -4.74 6.92
N LEU A 36 -15.33 -4.51 6.04
CA LEU A 36 -14.93 -3.18 5.59
C LEU A 36 -16.10 -2.43 4.97
N ARG A 37 -16.85 -3.03 4.04
CA ARG A 37 -18.08 -2.43 3.47
C ARG A 37 -19.11 -2.07 4.55
N GLY A 38 -19.25 -2.89 5.59
CA GLY A 38 -20.12 -2.63 6.73
C GLY A 38 -19.71 -1.36 7.48
N HIS A 39 -18.43 -1.27 7.86
CA HIS A 39 -17.90 -0.11 8.58
C HIS A 39 -17.89 1.18 7.75
N LEU A 40 -17.65 1.09 6.44
CA LEU A 40 -17.74 2.24 5.53
C LEU A 40 -19.15 2.81 5.45
N ARG A 41 -20.16 1.94 5.45
CA ARG A 41 -21.57 2.36 5.49
C ARG A 41 -21.92 3.07 6.79
N GLU A 42 -21.40 2.59 7.92
CA GLU A 42 -21.55 3.26 9.23
C GLU A 42 -20.80 4.59 9.29
N ALA A 43 -19.66 4.70 8.59
CA ALA A 43 -18.90 5.93 8.47
C ALA A 43 -19.58 6.96 7.53
N GLY A 44 -20.65 6.60 6.83
CA GLY A 44 -21.30 7.49 5.86
C GLY A 44 -20.53 7.64 4.54
N VAL A 45 -19.52 6.79 4.31
CA VAL A 45 -18.78 6.78 3.03
C VAL A 45 -19.73 6.27 1.93
N PRO A 46 -19.83 6.98 0.79
CA PRO A 46 -20.69 6.56 -0.30
C PRO A 46 -20.34 5.15 -0.80
N GLU A 47 -21.35 4.31 -1.03
CA GLU A 47 -21.19 2.90 -1.40
C GLU A 47 -20.42 2.69 -2.73
N GLY A 48 -20.33 3.73 -3.56
CA GLY A 48 -19.54 3.74 -4.80
C GLY A 48 -18.11 4.28 -4.68
N ALA A 49 -17.75 4.98 -3.60
CA ALA A 49 -16.49 5.72 -3.50
C ALA A 49 -15.26 4.81 -3.59
N LEU A 50 -15.37 3.59 -3.06
CA LEU A 50 -14.30 2.60 -3.01
C LEU A 50 -14.70 1.26 -3.64
N ALA A 51 -15.76 1.22 -4.45
CA ALA A 51 -16.31 -0.04 -4.98
C ALA A 51 -15.25 -0.90 -5.69
N GLU A 52 -14.37 -0.27 -6.49
CA GLU A 52 -13.27 -0.93 -7.20
C GLU A 52 -12.20 -1.52 -6.28
N TRP A 53 -12.09 -1.03 -5.04
CA TRP A 53 -11.10 -1.47 -4.05
C TRP A 53 -11.64 -2.54 -3.11
N LEU A 54 -12.96 -2.74 -3.16
CA LEU A 54 -13.69 -3.60 -2.25
C LEU A 54 -14.24 -4.83 -2.95
N ASP A 55 -13.89 -5.09 -4.21
CA ASP A 55 -14.36 -6.25 -4.97
C ASP A 55 -13.43 -7.47 -4.75
N PRO A 56 -13.90 -8.55 -4.08
CA PRO A 56 -13.08 -9.75 -3.87
C PRO A 56 -12.73 -10.46 -5.18
N ASP A 57 -13.57 -10.36 -6.21
CA ASP A 57 -13.37 -11.05 -7.48
C ASP A 57 -12.53 -10.21 -8.46
N ALA A 58 -12.27 -8.95 -8.13
CA ALA A 58 -11.47 -8.01 -8.91
C ALA A 58 -10.46 -7.26 -8.03
N PRO A 59 -9.42 -7.94 -7.50
CA PRO A 59 -8.39 -7.30 -6.71
C PRO A 59 -7.65 -6.21 -7.50
N PRO A 60 -7.18 -5.14 -6.85
CA PRO A 60 -6.44 -4.08 -7.53
C PRO A 60 -5.15 -4.61 -8.14
N SER A 61 -4.81 -4.14 -9.35
CA SER A 61 -3.54 -4.48 -9.99
C SER A 61 -2.32 -3.91 -9.25
N ALA A 62 -1.13 -4.49 -9.46
CA ALA A 62 0.12 -4.01 -8.84
C ALA A 62 0.41 -2.54 -9.17
N GLU A 63 0.20 -2.13 -10.41
CA GLU A 63 0.36 -0.74 -10.85
C GLU A 63 -0.56 0.19 -10.04
N ARG A 64 -1.79 -0.26 -9.75
CA ARG A 64 -2.78 0.52 -8.99
C ARG A 64 -2.42 0.63 -7.51
N LEU A 65 -1.94 -0.44 -6.89
CA LEU A 65 -1.41 -0.37 -5.52
C LEU A 65 -0.16 0.50 -5.41
N LEU A 66 0.74 0.43 -6.39
CA LEU A 66 1.93 1.30 -6.42
C LEU A 66 1.54 2.77 -6.54
N HIS A 67 0.57 3.09 -7.40
CA HIS A 67 0.06 4.45 -7.49
C HIS A 67 -0.59 4.93 -6.18
N LEU A 68 -1.36 4.07 -5.51
CA LEU A 68 -1.92 4.38 -4.20
C LEU A 68 -0.81 4.63 -3.16
N LEU A 69 0.22 3.79 -3.14
CA LEU A 69 1.36 3.92 -2.23
C LEU A 69 2.12 5.23 -2.45
N ASP A 70 2.46 5.55 -3.69
CA ASP A 70 3.16 6.79 -4.03
C ASP A 70 2.35 8.01 -3.60
N GLU A 71 1.03 7.93 -3.77
CA GLU A 71 0.10 9.00 -3.42
C GLU A 71 -0.06 9.18 -1.90
N VAL A 72 -0.08 8.07 -1.15
CA VAL A 72 -0.01 8.07 0.32
C VAL A 72 1.33 8.64 0.80
N ARG A 73 2.46 8.18 0.24
CA ARG A 73 3.80 8.65 0.61
C ARG A 73 3.99 10.14 0.34
N ARG A 74 3.52 10.61 -0.82
CA ARG A 74 3.58 12.02 -1.21
C ARG A 74 2.86 12.92 -0.21
N ARG A 75 1.61 12.58 0.17
CA ARG A 75 0.87 13.35 1.18
C ARG A 75 1.44 13.19 2.58
N ALA A 76 1.86 11.98 2.94
CA ALA A 76 2.46 11.72 4.23
C ALA A 76 3.74 12.53 4.48
N ALA A 77 4.48 12.90 3.43
CA ALA A 77 5.68 13.72 3.55
C ALA A 77 5.44 15.07 4.24
N GLU A 78 4.22 15.63 4.10
CA GLU A 78 3.82 16.92 4.69
C GLU A 78 3.20 16.78 6.08
N VAL A 79 2.86 15.56 6.49
CA VAL A 79 2.26 15.24 7.80
C VAL A 79 3.35 15.14 8.87
N SER A 80 3.12 15.69 10.07
CA SER A 80 4.11 15.61 11.16
C SER A 80 4.33 14.16 11.64
N PRO A 81 5.54 13.78 12.10
CA PRO A 81 5.84 12.42 12.54
C PRO A 81 4.91 11.89 13.65
N GLU A 82 4.41 12.78 14.51
CA GLU A 82 3.53 12.43 15.63
C GLU A 82 2.17 11.90 15.16
N ARG A 83 1.74 12.29 13.96
CA ARG A 83 0.49 11.82 13.33
C ARG A 83 0.71 10.61 12.41
N ARG A 84 1.91 10.03 12.41
CA ARG A 84 2.26 8.80 11.67
C ARG A 84 2.39 7.60 12.62
N ARG A 85 1.64 7.59 13.73
CA ARG A 85 1.71 6.51 14.74
C ARG A 85 0.77 5.35 14.45
N SER A 86 -0.35 5.63 13.78
CA SER A 86 -1.31 4.64 13.29
C SER A 86 -1.74 4.97 11.86
N LEU A 87 -2.32 4.00 11.17
CA LEU A 87 -2.84 4.22 9.82
C LEU A 87 -4.04 5.16 9.84
N THR A 88 -4.86 5.09 10.89
CA THR A 88 -5.98 6.01 11.10
C THR A 88 -5.51 7.46 11.28
N GLU A 89 -4.54 7.72 12.16
CA GLU A 89 -4.04 9.07 12.39
C GLU A 89 -3.39 9.66 11.13
N LEU A 90 -2.67 8.82 10.38
CA LEU A 90 -2.06 9.20 9.12
C LEU A 90 -3.14 9.53 8.08
N GLY A 91 -4.15 8.67 7.94
CA GLY A 91 -5.26 8.87 7.01
C GLY A 91 -6.02 10.17 7.29
N ILE A 92 -6.35 10.43 8.55
CA ILE A 92 -7.03 11.67 8.95
C ILE A 92 -6.16 12.88 8.63
N ALA A 93 -4.86 12.83 8.92
CA ALA A 93 -3.95 13.94 8.62
C ALA A 93 -3.82 14.21 7.11
N ILE A 94 -3.83 13.16 6.30
CA ILE A 94 -3.84 13.23 4.83
C ILE A 94 -5.12 13.89 4.32
N ALA A 95 -6.29 13.51 4.86
CA ALA A 95 -7.57 14.09 4.49
C ALA A 95 -7.64 15.58 4.87
N GLU A 96 -7.23 15.93 6.10
CA GLU A 96 -7.23 17.32 6.58
C GLU A 96 -6.33 18.24 5.75
N ALA A 97 -5.20 17.72 5.27
CA ALA A 97 -4.29 18.47 4.38
C ALA A 97 -4.91 18.76 3.00
N ASP A 98 -5.84 17.92 2.54
CA ASP A 98 -6.59 18.08 1.28
C ASP A 98 -7.89 18.89 1.48
N GLY A 99 -8.17 19.36 2.70
CA GLY A 99 -9.37 20.13 3.05
C GLY A 99 -10.59 19.28 3.41
N GLU A 100 -10.42 17.96 3.57
CA GLU A 100 -11.44 17.05 4.10
C GLU A 100 -11.28 16.93 5.61
N TYR A 101 -12.35 17.21 6.36
CA TYR A 101 -12.34 17.12 7.82
C TYR A 101 -13.30 16.03 8.27
N PRO A 102 -12.84 14.78 8.43
CA PRO A 102 -13.67 13.70 8.93
C PRO A 102 -14.26 14.06 10.29
N THR A 103 -15.55 13.81 10.43
CA THR A 103 -16.29 13.87 11.68
C THR A 103 -15.71 12.90 12.70
N ARG A 104 -16.06 13.12 13.98
CA ARG A 104 -15.66 12.21 15.06
C ARG A 104 -16.17 10.77 14.84
N GLU A 105 -17.33 10.62 14.23
CA GLU A 105 -17.94 9.30 13.94
C GLU A 105 -17.17 8.59 12.82
N GLU A 106 -16.80 9.32 11.75
CA GLU A 106 -15.92 8.81 10.68
C GLU A 106 -14.57 8.37 11.22
N CYS A 107 -13.90 9.21 12.04
CA CYS A 107 -12.64 8.84 12.68
C CYS A 107 -12.75 7.56 13.52
N ALA A 108 -13.84 7.42 14.28
CA ALA A 108 -14.10 6.22 15.09
C ALA A 108 -14.40 4.99 14.23
N ALA A 109 -15.02 5.15 13.07
CA ALA A 109 -15.25 4.06 12.13
C ALA A 109 -13.94 3.60 11.46
N ILE A 110 -13.08 4.54 11.05
CA ILE A 110 -11.77 4.24 10.46
C ILE A 110 -10.88 3.50 11.47
N LEU A 111 -10.88 3.90 12.74
CA LEU A 111 -10.16 3.19 13.79
C LEU A 111 -10.66 1.75 13.97
N ARG A 112 -11.99 1.54 13.94
CA ARG A 112 -12.57 0.18 14.03
C ARG A 112 -12.17 -0.68 12.84
N ILE A 113 -12.04 -0.09 11.64
CA ILE A 113 -11.53 -0.78 10.46
C ILE A 113 -10.08 -1.21 10.68
N GLU A 114 -9.21 -0.30 11.15
CA GLU A 114 -7.81 -0.61 11.45
C GLU A 114 -7.67 -1.77 12.44
N GLU A 115 -8.44 -1.74 13.52
CA GLU A 115 -8.48 -2.80 14.53
C GLU A 115 -8.99 -4.12 13.97
N ALA A 116 -10.07 -4.08 13.19
CA ALA A 116 -10.71 -5.28 12.66
C ALA A 116 -9.89 -5.99 11.58
N LEU A 117 -9.08 -5.23 10.82
CA LEU A 117 -8.09 -5.77 9.88
C LEU A 117 -6.80 -6.24 10.57
N GLY A 118 -6.69 -6.11 11.91
CA GLY A 118 -5.47 -6.47 12.64
C GLY A 118 -4.26 -5.60 12.29
N LEU A 119 -4.48 -4.43 11.69
CA LEU A 119 -3.44 -3.50 11.25
C LEU A 119 -3.02 -2.50 12.35
N GLY A 120 -3.42 -2.76 13.59
CA GLY A 120 -3.11 -1.88 14.72
C GLY A 120 -1.63 -1.90 15.07
N GLY A 121 -1.00 -0.73 15.04
CA GLY A 121 0.33 -0.51 15.61
C GLY A 121 1.32 0.22 14.70
N PRO A 122 2.50 0.60 15.24
CA PRO A 122 3.50 1.36 14.50
C PRO A 122 4.10 0.58 13.31
N ASP A 123 4.09 -0.75 13.37
CA ASP A 123 4.65 -1.62 12.32
C ASP A 123 3.84 -1.53 11.01
N ALA A 124 2.53 -1.33 11.11
CA ALA A 124 1.65 -1.15 9.95
C ALA A 124 1.94 0.17 9.22
N VAL A 125 2.30 1.24 9.95
CA VAL A 125 2.74 2.49 9.34
C VAL A 125 4.15 2.37 8.77
N ALA A 126 5.06 1.68 9.46
CA ALA A 126 6.42 1.44 8.97
C ALA A 126 6.41 0.73 7.60
N THR A 127 5.44 -0.15 7.38
CA THR A 127 5.19 -0.84 6.11
C THR A 127 5.01 0.11 4.92
N LEU A 128 4.41 1.29 5.13
CA LEU A 128 4.26 2.30 4.08
C LEU A 128 5.59 2.89 3.65
N PHE A 129 6.59 2.93 4.52
CA PHE A 129 7.86 3.60 4.28
C PHE A 129 9.02 2.63 4.03
N ASP A 130 8.79 1.32 4.14
CA ASP A 130 9.79 0.31 3.81
C ASP A 130 10.02 0.26 2.29
N PRO A 131 11.24 0.61 1.79
CA PRO A 131 11.57 0.51 0.38
C PRO A 131 11.88 -0.93 -0.08
N ALA A 132 12.12 -1.85 0.85
CA ALA A 132 12.55 -3.23 0.58
C ALA A 132 11.38 -4.22 0.52
N ARG A 133 10.17 -3.83 0.95
CA ARG A 133 9.02 -4.73 0.97
C ARG A 133 8.59 -5.09 -0.47
N PRO A 134 8.63 -6.37 -0.86
CA PRO A 134 8.02 -6.80 -2.10
C PRO A 134 6.50 -6.70 -1.95
N ILE A 135 5.84 -6.03 -2.89
CA ILE A 135 4.39 -6.15 -3.07
C ILE A 135 4.14 -7.59 -3.51
N ALA A 136 3.18 -8.27 -2.88
CA ALA A 136 2.81 -9.62 -3.29
C ALA A 136 2.56 -9.65 -4.81
N PRO A 137 2.99 -10.70 -5.53
CA PRO A 137 2.80 -10.78 -6.98
C PRO A 137 1.30 -10.84 -7.29
N LEU A 138 0.74 -9.67 -7.61
CA LEU A 138 -0.62 -9.51 -8.08
C LEU A 138 -0.76 -10.06 -9.51
N PRO A 139 -1.99 -10.40 -9.93
CA PRO A 139 -2.24 -11.19 -11.14
C PRO A 139 -1.45 -10.71 -12.37
N ASP A 140 -0.94 -11.71 -13.07
CA ASP A 140 0.04 -11.61 -14.15
C ASP A 140 -0.45 -10.65 -15.25
N VAL A 141 0.07 -9.42 -15.26
CA VAL A 141 -0.17 -8.47 -16.34
C VAL A 141 0.60 -8.98 -17.54
N GLN A 142 -0.12 -9.47 -18.56
CA GLN A 142 0.49 -9.87 -19.83
C GLN A 142 1.31 -8.70 -20.40
N PRO A 143 2.65 -8.81 -20.46
CA PRO A 143 3.50 -7.71 -20.88
C PRO A 143 3.24 -7.39 -22.35
N ARG A 144 3.09 -6.10 -22.68
CA ARG A 144 2.88 -5.63 -24.06
C ARG A 144 4.17 -5.65 -24.91
N PHE A 145 5.26 -6.16 -24.34
CA PHE A 145 6.57 -6.26 -24.94
C PHE A 145 7.14 -7.65 -24.66
N ASP A 146 8.13 -8.07 -25.45
CA ASP A 146 8.87 -9.32 -25.20
C ASP A 146 9.75 -9.16 -23.95
N PRO A 147 9.43 -9.85 -22.83
CA PRO A 147 10.18 -9.72 -21.58
C PRO A 147 11.61 -10.21 -21.72
N GLU A 148 11.84 -11.22 -22.57
CA GLU A 148 13.16 -11.77 -22.80
C GLU A 148 14.05 -10.77 -23.56
N ALA A 149 13.48 -10.09 -24.56
CA ALA A 149 14.17 -9.02 -25.27
C ALA A 149 14.52 -7.84 -24.35
N MET A 150 13.59 -7.40 -23.51
CA MET A 150 13.84 -6.34 -22.53
C MET A 150 14.89 -6.75 -21.49
N ALA A 151 14.80 -7.98 -20.95
CA ALA A 151 15.78 -8.50 -20.01
C ALA A 151 17.18 -8.58 -20.64
N ARG A 152 17.29 -8.96 -21.91
CA ARG A 152 18.55 -9.00 -22.66
C ARG A 152 19.14 -7.61 -22.83
N PHE A 153 18.31 -6.62 -23.16
CA PHE A 153 18.72 -5.22 -23.26
C PHE A 153 19.25 -4.68 -21.91
N LEU A 154 18.50 -4.88 -20.83
CA LEU A 154 18.86 -4.36 -19.49
C LEU A 154 20.11 -5.04 -18.90
N ARG A 155 20.39 -6.30 -19.24
CA ARG A 155 21.61 -7.00 -18.79
C ARG A 155 22.90 -6.42 -19.39
N GLY A 156 22.80 -5.72 -20.52
CA GLY A 156 23.94 -5.13 -21.20
C GLY A 156 24.98 -6.18 -21.64
N PRO A 157 26.25 -5.80 -21.83
CA PRO A 157 27.25 -6.66 -22.48
C PRO A 157 27.80 -7.81 -21.63
N ALA A 158 27.56 -7.83 -20.31
CA ALA A 158 28.14 -8.82 -19.40
C ALA A 158 27.09 -9.54 -18.53
N PRO A 159 26.12 -10.25 -19.14
CA PRO A 159 25.02 -10.90 -18.42
C PRO A 159 25.50 -11.96 -17.42
N GLU A 160 26.50 -12.77 -17.81
CA GLU A 160 27.03 -13.87 -16.99
C GLU A 160 27.77 -13.36 -15.75
N THR A 161 28.59 -12.33 -15.91
CA THR A 161 29.30 -11.69 -14.80
C THR A 161 28.32 -11.10 -13.78
N ARG A 162 27.27 -10.41 -14.25
CA ARG A 162 26.24 -9.86 -13.36
C ARG A 162 25.47 -10.95 -12.64
N GLN A 163 25.13 -12.04 -13.32
CA GLN A 163 24.46 -13.18 -12.68
C GLN A 163 25.33 -13.79 -11.59
N ARG A 164 26.63 -13.96 -11.85
CA ARG A 164 27.59 -14.50 -10.87
C ARG A 164 27.75 -13.57 -9.67
N VAL A 165 27.84 -12.25 -9.89
CA VAL A 165 27.90 -11.26 -8.80
C VAL A 165 26.59 -11.27 -8.01
N ARG A 166 25.44 -11.33 -8.67
CA ARG A 166 24.14 -11.38 -7.99
C ARG A 166 24.01 -12.64 -7.13
N ALA A 167 24.37 -13.80 -7.68
CA ALA A 167 24.39 -15.06 -6.93
C ALA A 167 25.35 -15.01 -5.74
N LEU A 168 26.51 -14.36 -5.89
CA LEU A 168 27.46 -14.16 -4.79
C LEU A 168 26.89 -13.25 -3.71
N LEU A 169 26.25 -12.13 -4.08
CA LEU A 169 25.67 -11.17 -3.13
C LEU A 169 24.38 -11.68 -2.48
N SER A 170 23.67 -12.62 -3.10
CA SER A 170 22.52 -13.31 -2.52
C SER A 170 22.91 -14.45 -1.57
N ASP A 171 24.21 -14.69 -1.36
CA ASP A 171 24.71 -15.58 -0.31
C ASP A 171 24.57 -14.89 1.05
N GLY A 172 24.06 -15.62 2.06
CA GLY A 172 23.83 -15.10 3.42
C GLY A 172 25.07 -14.51 4.10
N ARG A 173 26.27 -14.77 3.56
CA ARG A 173 27.53 -14.12 4.00
C ARG A 173 27.58 -12.61 3.75
N PHE A 174 26.72 -12.08 2.88
CA PHE A 174 26.58 -10.64 2.61
C PHE A 174 25.31 -10.03 3.24
N GLU A 175 24.57 -10.79 4.05
CA GLU A 175 23.47 -10.24 4.84
C GLU A 175 24.04 -9.24 5.85
N THR A 176 23.71 -7.96 5.67
CA THR A 176 24.02 -6.95 6.68
C THR A 176 23.08 -7.17 7.87
N ALA A 177 23.64 -7.33 9.07
CA ALA A 177 22.85 -7.23 10.28
C ALA A 177 22.23 -5.82 10.34
N THR A 178 20.96 -5.71 9.97
CA THR A 178 20.12 -4.54 10.25
C THR A 178 19.77 -4.55 11.74
N GLY A 179 20.80 -4.45 12.57
CA GLY A 179 20.75 -4.18 13.98
C GLY A 179 21.81 -3.12 14.24
N LEU A 180 21.39 -1.85 14.32
CA LEU A 180 22.26 -0.78 14.76
C LEU A 180 22.86 -1.18 16.12
N SER A 181 24.17 -1.37 16.15
CA SER A 181 24.94 -1.39 17.39
C SER A 181 24.82 -0.02 18.03
N THR A 182 23.91 0.14 18.98
CA THR A 182 23.95 1.26 19.93
C THR A 182 25.10 1.00 20.89
N ALA A 183 26.28 1.55 20.57
CA ALA A 183 27.41 1.70 21.48
C ALA A 183 27.79 3.18 21.54
#